data_AF-A0A2W7RWX9-F1
#
_entry.id   AF-A0A2W7RWX9-F1
#
_cell.length_a   1.000
_cell.length_b   1.000
_cell.length_c   1.000
_cell.angle_alpha   90.00
_cell.angle_beta   90.00
_cell.angle_gamma   90.00
#
_symmetry.space_group_name_H-M   'P 1'
#
loop_
_entity.id
_entity.type
_entity.pdbx_description
1 polymer ?
#
loop_
_entity_poly.entity_id
_entity_poly.type
_entity_poly.pdbx_seq_one_letter_code
_entity_poly.pdbx_strand_id
1 'polypeptide(L)'
;MSLKLNYHLKFFLLTGMFCLLAILLQWLIPATIHVGIWKILGFLALTSYLVGVMSIWLLKDSTENLLQVKMLAMVIRIIASLSFIGIMVFIGTENILLFVVNFFILFLFYLVFDIYTFLANLRPISK
;
A
#
# COMPACT_ATOMS: atom_id res chain seq x y z
N MET A 1 -19.18 9.18 14.90
CA MET A 1 -17.72 9.33 14.76
C MET A 1 -17.42 9.67 13.30
N SER A 2 -17.03 10.91 13.01
CA SER A 2 -17.01 11.52 11.66
C SER A 2 -16.13 10.76 10.65
N LEU A 3 -16.73 10.32 9.55
CA LEU A 3 -16.13 9.41 8.54
C LEU A 3 -15.04 10.05 7.65
N LYS A 4 -14.98 11.39 7.57
CA LYS A 4 -14.13 12.10 6.59
C LYS A 4 -12.73 12.48 7.11
N LEU A 5 -12.52 12.55 8.43
CA LEU A 5 -11.28 13.09 9.03
C LEU A 5 -10.16 12.04 9.24
N ASN A 6 -10.38 10.77 8.93
CA ASN A 6 -9.51 9.70 9.43
C ASN A 6 -8.79 8.83 8.38
N TYR A 7 -8.86 9.10 7.09
CA TYR A 7 -8.09 8.29 6.11
C TYR A 7 -6.59 8.55 6.24
N HIS A 8 -6.17 9.81 6.12
CA HIS A 8 -4.75 10.18 6.19
C HIS A 8 -4.13 9.70 7.51
N LEU A 9 -4.82 9.93 8.63
CA LEU A 9 -4.36 9.48 9.95
C LEU A 9 -4.25 7.95 10.02
N LYS A 10 -5.27 7.19 9.59
CA LYS A 10 -5.20 5.72 9.56
C LYS A 10 -4.07 5.21 8.66
N PHE A 11 -3.87 5.86 7.51
CA PHE A 11 -2.80 5.51 6.57
C PHE A 11 -1.41 5.75 7.19
N PHE A 12 -1.20 6.92 7.80
CA PHE A 12 0.07 7.23 8.46
C PHE A 12 0.31 6.36 9.70
N LEU A 13 -0.75 6.03 10.45
CA LEU A 13 -0.65 5.11 11.59
C LEU A 13 -0.29 3.70 11.14
N LEU A 14 -0.93 3.18 10.08
CA LEU A 14 -0.59 1.88 9.49
C LEU A 14 0.86 1.86 8.97
N THR A 15 1.26 2.90 8.22
CA THR A 15 2.61 2.99 7.67
C THR A 15 3.65 3.13 8.79
N GLY A 16 3.36 3.92 9.82
CA GLY A 16 4.18 4.04 11.02
C GLY A 16 4.31 2.71 11.77
N MET A 17 3.22 1.94 11.86
CA MET A 17 3.23 0.58 12.42
C MET A 17 4.15 -0.35 11.62
N PHE A 18 4.11 -0.31 10.28
CA PHE A 18 5.04 -1.11 9.46
C PHE A 18 6.50 -0.66 9.59
N CYS A 19 6.76 0.65 9.71
CA CYS A 19 8.10 1.16 10.00
C CYS A 19 8.62 0.64 11.35
N LEU A 20 7.81 0.73 12.41
CA LEU A 20 8.17 0.22 13.74
C LEU A 20 8.39 -1.30 13.72
N LEU A 21 7.53 -2.04 13.03
CA LEU A 21 7.64 -3.48 12.88
C LEU A 21 8.90 -3.87 12.12
N ALA A 22 9.24 -3.15 11.04
CA ALA A 22 10.48 -3.36 10.30
C ALA A 22 11.73 -3.11 11.16
N ILE A 23 11.75 -2.04 11.97
CA ILE A 23 12.85 -1.75 12.91
C ILE A 23 12.97 -2.87 13.96
N LEU A 24 11.85 -3.28 14.55
CA LEU A 24 11.81 -4.33 15.57
C LEU A 24 12.29 -5.68 15.02
N LEU A 25 11.85 -6.06 13.81
CA LEU A 25 12.29 -7.27 13.13
C LEU A 25 13.76 -7.22 12.71
N GLN A 26 14.28 -6.06 12.30
CA GLN A 26 15.72 -5.90 12.05
C GLN A 26 16.55 -6.16 13.31
N TRP A 27 16.04 -5.79 14.48
CA TRP A 27 16.74 -6.01 15.75
C TRP A 27 16.64 -7.47 16.24
N LEU A 28 15.47 -8.09 16.14
CA LEU A 28 15.23 -9.45 16.62
C LEU A 28 15.70 -10.54 15.64
N ILE A 29 15.47 -10.36 14.34
CA ILE A 29 15.72 -11.38 13.30
C ILE A 29 16.24 -10.72 12.00
N PRO A 30 17.46 -10.15 12.01
CA PRO A 30 17.98 -9.33 10.89
C PRO A 30 18.03 -10.07 9.55
N ALA A 31 18.24 -11.39 9.57
CA ALA A 31 18.30 -12.22 8.37
C ALA A 31 16.99 -12.25 7.55
N THR A 32 15.85 -11.87 8.16
CA THR A 32 14.53 -11.90 7.49
C THR A 32 14.16 -10.59 6.79
N ILE A 33 14.83 -9.49 7.13
CA ILE A 33 14.52 -8.18 6.57
C ILE A 33 15.55 -7.82 5.51
N HIS A 34 15.07 -7.57 4.30
CA HIS A 34 15.93 -7.16 3.21
C HIS A 34 16.48 -5.73 3.43
N VAL A 35 17.72 -5.47 3.04
CA VAL A 35 18.39 -4.14 3.19
C VAL A 35 17.58 -3.02 2.51
N GLY A 36 16.96 -3.34 1.37
CA GLY A 36 16.07 -2.46 0.60
C GLY A 36 14.67 -2.24 1.18
N ILE A 37 14.36 -2.67 2.42
CA ILE A 37 13.01 -2.57 3.02
C ILE A 37 12.45 -1.15 3.00
N TRP A 38 13.30 -0.14 3.19
CA TRP A 38 12.89 1.26 3.19
C TRP A 38 12.43 1.74 1.81
N LYS A 39 13.08 1.25 0.74
CA LYS A 39 12.68 1.53 -0.65
C LYS A 39 11.34 0.87 -0.96
N ILE A 40 11.15 -0.37 -0.49
CA ILE A 40 9.89 -1.11 -0.61
C ILE A 40 8.76 -0.35 0.11
N LEU A 41 8.97 0.01 1.38
CA LEU A 41 7.99 0.75 2.18
C LEU A 41 7.63 2.09 1.53
N GLY A 42 8.63 2.86 1.09
CA GLY A 42 8.40 4.15 0.43
C GLY A 42 7.55 4.00 -0.83
N PHE A 43 7.88 3.03 -1.70
CA PHE A 43 7.13 2.78 -2.92
C PHE A 43 5.69 2.34 -2.66
N LEU A 44 5.48 1.36 -1.77
CA LEU A 44 4.15 0.83 -1.44
C LEU A 44 3.29 1.86 -0.71
N ALA A 45 3.88 2.62 0.23
CA ALA A 45 3.19 3.70 0.91
C ALA A 45 2.76 4.78 -0.10
N LEU A 46 3.66 5.24 -0.97
CA LEU A 46 3.35 6.26 -1.96
C LEU A 46 2.21 5.82 -2.89
N THR A 47 2.32 4.64 -3.48
CA THR A 47 1.31 4.13 -4.41
C THR A 47 -0.04 3.92 -3.71
N SER A 48 -0.07 3.35 -2.51
CA SER A 48 -1.33 3.13 -1.76
C SER A 48 -1.95 4.45 -1.31
N TYR A 49 -1.14 5.42 -0.91
CA TYR A 49 -1.61 6.76 -0.57
C TYR A 49 -2.30 7.44 -1.75
N LEU A 50 -1.66 7.42 -2.92
CA LEU A 50 -2.21 7.99 -4.16
C LEU A 50 -3.56 7.36 -4.51
N VAL A 51 -3.64 6.02 -4.48
CA VAL A 51 -4.89 5.29 -4.75
C VAL A 51 -5.99 5.73 -3.79
N GLY A 52 -5.71 5.80 -2.48
CA GLY A 52 -6.72 6.19 -1.50
C GLY A 52 -7.15 7.65 -1.59
N VAL A 53 -6.23 8.58 -1.86
CA VAL A 53 -6.56 10.00 -2.09
C VAL A 53 -7.45 10.16 -3.33
N MET A 54 -7.09 9.52 -4.45
CA MET A 54 -7.92 9.52 -5.66
C MET A 54 -9.32 8.95 -5.38
N SER A 55 -9.41 7.88 -4.58
CA SER A 55 -10.68 7.27 -4.20
C SER A 55 -11.57 8.22 -3.39
N ILE A 56 -11.00 8.94 -2.43
CA ILE A 56 -11.73 9.93 -1.62
C ILE A 56 -12.17 11.12 -2.45
N TRP A 57 -11.33 11.57 -3.37
CA TRP A 57 -11.67 12.66 -4.27
C TRP A 57 -12.83 12.27 -5.19
N LEU A 58 -12.78 11.07 -5.79
CA LEU A 58 -13.84 10.56 -6.66
C LEU A 58 -15.16 10.32 -5.91
N LEU A 59 -15.11 9.85 -4.65
CA LEU A 59 -16.30 9.73 -3.79
C LEU A 59 -17.03 11.07 -3.59
N LYS A 60 -16.36 12.21 -3.71
CA LYS A 60 -17.01 13.53 -3.58
C LYS A 60 -17.73 13.96 -4.86
N ASP A 61 -17.28 13.47 -6.02
CA ASP A 61 -17.72 13.97 -7.33
C ASP A 61 -18.77 13.05 -7.97
N SER A 62 -18.55 11.73 -7.99
CA SER A 62 -19.50 10.75 -8.52
C SER A 62 -19.17 9.33 -8.05
N THR A 63 -20.14 8.64 -7.45
CA THR A 63 -19.97 7.26 -6.96
C THR A 63 -20.07 6.19 -8.05
N GLU A 64 -20.65 6.51 -9.21
CA GLU A 64 -20.94 5.55 -10.29
C GLU A 64 -19.66 4.94 -10.89
N ASN A 65 -18.59 5.73 -11.00
CA ASN A 65 -17.32 5.27 -11.58
C ASN A 65 -16.30 4.83 -10.54
N LEU A 66 -16.65 4.83 -9.25
CA LEU A 66 -15.73 4.54 -8.15
C LEU A 66 -15.07 3.17 -8.27
N LEU A 67 -15.87 2.14 -8.55
CA LEU A 67 -15.39 0.76 -8.70
C LEU A 67 -14.45 0.66 -9.89
N GLN A 68 -14.81 1.24 -11.04
CA GLN A 68 -14.01 1.19 -12.27
C GLN A 68 -12.65 1.86 -12.08
N VAL A 69 -12.62 3.06 -11.46
CA VAL A 69 -11.37 3.78 -11.20
C VAL A 69 -10.51 3.03 -10.17
N LYS A 70 -11.11 2.43 -9.14
CA LYS A 70 -10.38 1.57 -8.19
C LYS A 70 -9.73 0.36 -8.87
N MET A 71 -10.46 -0.30 -9.77
CA MET A 71 -9.95 -1.44 -10.53
C MET A 71 -8.82 -1.02 -11.46
N LEU A 72 -8.97 0.09 -12.18
CA LEU A 72 -7.91 0.65 -13.02
C LEU A 72 -6.67 1.02 -12.21
N ALA A 73 -6.85 1.66 -11.05
CA ALA A 73 -5.77 2.01 -10.14
C ALA A 73 -5.04 0.76 -9.62
N MET A 74 -5.76 -0.34 -9.38
CA MET A 74 -5.16 -1.62 -8.99
C MET A 74 -4.32 -2.23 -10.12
N VAL A 75 -4.80 -2.18 -11.37
CA VAL A 75 -4.03 -2.63 -12.54
C VAL A 75 -2.75 -1.81 -12.69
N ILE A 76 -2.85 -0.47 -12.64
CA ILE A 76 -1.69 0.43 -12.69
C ILE A 76 -0.72 0.09 -11.55
N ARG A 77 -1.21 -0.15 -10.34
CA ARG A 77 -0.37 -0.51 -9.19
C ARG A 77 0.36 -1.83 -9.40
N ILE A 78 -0.29 -2.85 -9.97
CA ILE A 78 0.36 -4.14 -10.27
C ILE A 78 1.47 -3.93 -11.29
N ILE A 79 1.21 -3.21 -12.38
CA ILE A 79 2.22 -2.90 -13.41
C ILE A 79 3.38 -2.12 -12.79
N ALA A 80 3.09 -1.06 -12.02
CA ALA A 80 4.11 -0.26 -11.34
C ALA A 80 4.93 -1.10 -10.35
N SER A 81 4.31 -2.04 -9.65
CA SER A 81 4.98 -2.96 -8.72
C SER A 81 5.92 -3.91 -9.45
N LEU A 82 5.49 -4.49 -10.57
CA LEU A 82 6.33 -5.35 -11.41
C LEU A 82 7.51 -4.55 -11.99
N SER A 83 7.27 -3.35 -12.50
CA SER A 83 8.32 -2.46 -12.99
C SER A 83 9.30 -2.09 -11.89
N PHE A 84 8.82 -1.75 -10.69
CA PHE A 84 9.67 -1.43 -9.54
C PHE A 84 10.57 -2.60 -9.16
N ILE A 85 10.01 -3.81 -9.04
CA ILE A 85 10.79 -5.02 -8.76
C ILE A 85 11.82 -5.25 -9.86
N GLY A 86 11.42 -5.18 -11.14
CA GLY A 86 12.30 -5.38 -12.29
C GLY A 86 13.47 -4.39 -12.33
N ILE A 87 13.20 -3.10 -12.11
CA ILE A 87 14.23 -2.05 -12.04
C ILE A 87 15.20 -2.31 -10.88
N MET A 88 14.67 -2.65 -9.70
CA MET A 88 15.50 -2.91 -8.52
C MET A 88 16.41 -4.13 -8.71
N VAL A 89 15.88 -5.20 -9.31
CA VAL A 89 16.67 -6.38 -9.67
C VAL A 89 17.73 -6.04 -10.71
N PHE A 90 17.39 -5.26 -11.74
CA PHE A 90 18.33 -4.85 -12.79
C PHE A 90 19.50 -4.00 -12.26
N ILE A 91 19.27 -3.16 -11.25
CA ILE A 91 20.31 -2.34 -10.59
C ILE A 91 21.25 -3.21 -9.71
N GLY A 92 20.97 -4.51 -9.55
CA GLY A 92 21.82 -5.43 -8.81
C GLY A 92 21.40 -5.62 -7.35
N THR A 93 20.09 -5.71 -7.07
CA THR A 93 19.61 -6.02 -5.71
C THR A 93 20.11 -7.40 -5.27
N GLU A 94 20.85 -7.44 -4.15
CA GLU A 94 21.28 -8.67 -3.50
C GLU A 94 20.08 -9.45 -2.93
N ASN A 95 20.21 -10.76 -2.72
CA ASN A 95 19.15 -11.58 -2.10
C ASN A 95 17.75 -11.34 -2.70
N ILE A 96 17.64 -11.42 -4.03
CA ILE A 96 16.42 -11.12 -4.80
C ILE A 96 15.17 -11.78 -4.21
N LEU A 97 15.27 -13.06 -3.82
CA LEU A 97 14.15 -13.78 -3.22
C LEU A 97 13.64 -13.09 -1.94
N LEU A 98 14.54 -12.71 -1.04
CA LEU A 98 14.21 -12.01 0.20
C LEU A 98 13.59 -10.64 -0.08
N PHE A 99 14.13 -9.90 -1.06
CA PHE A 99 13.56 -8.63 -1.51
C PHE A 99 12.12 -8.79 -2.00
N VAL A 100 11.88 -9.75 -2.90
CA VAL A 100 10.55 -10.01 -3.49
C VAL A 100 9.56 -10.48 -2.41
N VAL A 101 9.97 -11.34 -1.48
CA VAL A 101 9.11 -11.79 -0.38
C VAL A 101 8.74 -10.62 0.55
N ASN A 102 9.70 -9.81 0.97
CA ASN A 102 9.43 -8.61 1.78
C ASN A 102 8.48 -7.65 1.05
N PHE A 103 8.67 -7.46 -0.25
CA PHE A 103 7.79 -6.66 -1.09
C PHE A 103 6.36 -7.21 -1.10
N PHE A 104 6.19 -8.51 -1.38
CA PHE A 104 4.88 -9.14 -1.47
C PHE A 104 4.12 -9.09 -0.15
N ILE A 105 4.78 -9.37 0.98
CA ILE A 105 4.15 -9.32 2.31
C ILE A 105 3.60 -7.91 2.57
N LEU A 106 4.42 -6.88 2.42
CA LEU A 106 3.98 -5.50 2.61
C LEU A 106 2.90 -5.11 1.61
N PHE A 107 3.02 -5.52 0.34
CA PHE A 107 2.01 -5.26 -0.70
C PHE A 107 0.65 -5.84 -0.30
N LEU A 108 0.60 -7.06 0.23
CA LEU A 108 -0.64 -7.69 0.70
C LEU A 108 -1.25 -6.92 1.87
N PHE A 109 -0.44 -6.47 2.82
CA PHE A 109 -0.94 -5.67 3.93
C PHE A 109 -1.55 -4.33 3.48
N TYR A 110 -0.88 -3.62 2.58
CA TYR A 110 -1.43 -2.39 1.99
C TYR A 110 -2.69 -2.66 1.15
N LEU A 111 -2.74 -3.76 0.40
CA LEU A 111 -3.93 -4.20 -0.32
C LEU A 111 -5.12 -4.43 0.61
N VAL A 112 -4.90 -5.13 1.72
CA VAL A 112 -5.92 -5.39 2.74
C VAL A 112 -6.45 -4.08 3.31
N PHE A 113 -5.56 -3.15 3.67
CA PHE A 113 -5.96 -1.81 4.13
C PHE A 113 -6.82 -1.06 3.11
N ASP A 114 -6.47 -1.11 1.83
CA ASP A 114 -7.21 -0.45 0.76
C ASP A 114 -8.61 -1.03 0.55
N ILE A 115 -8.73 -2.36 0.63
CA ILE A 115 -10.02 -3.08 0.55
C ILE A 115 -10.90 -2.70 1.74
N TYR A 116 -10.37 -2.75 2.97
CA TYR A 116 -11.14 -2.38 4.16
C TYR A 116 -11.61 -0.92 4.11
N THR A 117 -10.72 -0.01 3.71
CA THR A 117 -11.07 1.41 3.56
C THR A 117 -12.14 1.61 2.49
N PHE A 118 -12.05 0.87 1.38
CA PHE A 118 -13.05 0.91 0.31
C PHE A 118 -14.42 0.46 0.80
N LEU A 119 -14.51 -0.74 1.39
CA LEU A 119 -15.76 -1.32 1.87
C LEU A 119 -16.39 -0.47 2.97
N ALA A 120 -15.59 0.07 3.88
CA ALA A 120 -16.06 0.94 4.95
C ALA A 120 -16.69 2.24 4.41
N ASN A 121 -16.21 2.76 3.27
CA ASN A 121 -16.75 3.95 2.63
C ASN A 121 -17.98 3.67 1.76
N LEU A 122 -18.19 2.42 1.31
CA LEU A 122 -19.40 2.01 0.58
C LEU A 122 -20.59 1.69 1.50
N ARG A 123 -20.33 1.15 2.70
CA ARG A 123 -21.36 0.76 3.68
C ARG A 123 -22.42 1.85 4.01
N PRO A 124 -22.09 3.15 4.09
CA PRO A 124 -23.08 4.19 4.38
C PRO A 124 -24.02 4.51 3.21
N ILE A 125 -23.67 4.11 1.97
CA ILE A 125 -24.35 4.51 0.74
C ILE A 125 -25.42 3.47 0.32
N SER A 126 -25.42 2.26 0.90
CA SER A 126 -26.36 1.18 0.55
C SER A 126 -27.67 1.19 1.37
N LYS A 127 -28.17 2.37 1.74
CA LYS A 127 -29.49 2.52 2.41
C LYS A 127 -30.49 3.18 1.47
#